data_AF-A0A7L4ZTM1-F1
#
_entry.id   AF-A0A7L4ZTM1-F1
#
_cell.length_a   1.000
_cell.length_b   1.000
_cell.length_c   1.000
_cell.angle_alpha   90.00
_cell.angle_beta   90.00
_cell.angle_gamma   90.00
#
_symmetry.space_group_name_H-M   'P 1'
#
loop_
_entity.id
_entity.type
_entity.pdbx_description
1 polymer ?
#
loop_
_entity_poly.entity_id
_entity_poly.type
_entity_poly.pdbx_seq_one_letter_code
_entity_poly.pdbx_strand_id
1 'polypeptide(L)'
;MKTNTNSITGCMLSLIYLLSISACDNKTPSINAVGNIIAADSVNVNTPTNNKQLVLKLYQALNDTNWALARTLIDKDFKHHFVKGTGFADVPWSGFEQGYRMSQQAFPDWKLTPIQVVAEGEYVSTLLSGQGTHLG
;
A
#
# COMPACT_ATOMS: atom_id res chain seq x y z
N MET A 1 11.06 -37.94 59.78
CA MET A 1 10.18 -36.78 60.04
C MET A 1 10.03 -35.99 58.75
N LYS A 2 8.78 -35.89 58.26
CA LYS A 2 8.27 -35.14 57.08
C LYS A 2 8.86 -35.46 55.70
N THR A 3 8.22 -36.43 55.06
CA THR A 3 7.98 -36.52 53.61
C THR A 3 7.09 -35.38 53.12
N ASN A 4 7.30 -34.88 51.90
CA ASN A 4 6.20 -34.30 51.12
C ASN A 4 6.37 -34.57 49.62
N THR A 5 5.59 -35.53 49.15
CA THR A 5 5.16 -35.82 47.78
C THR A 5 4.26 -34.71 47.25
N ASN A 6 4.34 -34.41 45.94
CA ASN A 6 3.16 -34.04 45.16
C ASN A 6 3.32 -34.49 43.70
N SER A 7 2.49 -35.49 43.38
CA SER A 7 2.08 -35.97 42.06
C SER A 7 0.83 -35.20 41.61
N ILE A 8 0.44 -35.34 40.34
CA ILE A 8 -0.87 -35.13 39.65
C ILE A 8 -0.54 -34.52 38.26
N THR A 9 -0.49 -35.23 37.14
CA THR A 9 -1.51 -36.04 36.41
C THR A 9 -2.61 -35.19 35.76
N GLY A 10 -2.71 -35.29 34.42
CA GLY A 10 -3.82 -34.82 33.58
C GLY A 10 -3.28 -34.14 32.32
N CYS A 11 -3.09 -34.76 31.16
CA CYS A 11 -3.88 -35.74 30.39
C CYS A 11 -5.31 -35.28 30.07
N MET A 12 -5.51 -35.00 28.77
CA MET A 12 -6.75 -34.88 28.02
C MET A 12 -7.85 -33.94 28.54
N LEU A 13 -8.20 -32.96 27.71
CA LEU A 13 -9.58 -32.84 27.23
C LEU A 13 -9.60 -32.06 25.92
N SER A 14 -9.78 -32.85 24.85
CA SER A 14 -10.34 -32.43 23.58
C SER A 14 -11.69 -31.75 23.84
N LEU A 15 -11.89 -30.53 23.34
CA LEU A 15 -13.23 -30.00 23.14
C LEU A 15 -13.33 -29.40 21.73
N ILE A 16 -13.87 -30.25 20.86
CA ILE A 16 -14.45 -29.96 19.56
C ILE A 16 -15.58 -28.95 19.76
N TYR A 17 -15.52 -27.80 19.08
CA TYR A 17 -16.70 -26.98 18.83
C TYR A 17 -16.98 -26.98 17.32
N LEU A 18 -18.01 -27.74 16.96
CA LEU A 18 -18.61 -27.81 15.63
C LEU A 18 -19.98 -27.13 15.70
N LEU A 19 -20.29 -26.42 14.61
CA LEU A 19 -21.61 -26.06 14.06
C LEU A 19 -22.32 -24.81 14.61
N SER A 20 -22.37 -23.79 13.76
CA SER A 20 -23.63 -23.50 13.06
C SER A 20 -23.40 -22.88 11.68
N ILE A 21 -24.21 -23.36 10.75
CA ILE A 21 -24.20 -23.14 9.32
C ILE A 21 -25.24 -22.05 9.05
N SER A 22 -24.84 -20.92 8.48
CA SER A 22 -25.77 -20.07 7.73
C SER A 22 -25.43 -20.22 6.26
N ALA A 23 -26.23 -21.04 5.59
CA ALA A 23 -26.25 -21.15 4.14
C ALA A 23 -26.85 -19.86 3.55
N CYS A 24 -26.03 -19.08 2.85
CA CYS A 24 -26.55 -18.25 1.77
C CYS A 24 -26.42 -19.07 0.49
N ASP A 25 -27.58 -19.47 -0.06
CA ASP A 25 -27.73 -20.13 -1.34
C ASP A 25 -27.03 -19.33 -2.45
N ASN A 26 -25.86 -19.78 -2.89
CA ASN A 26 -25.38 -19.46 -4.22
C ASN A 26 -25.59 -20.71 -5.08
N LYS A 27 -26.62 -20.64 -5.94
CA LYS A 27 -26.81 -21.55 -7.07
C LYS A 27 -25.48 -21.73 -7.80
N THR A 28 -24.90 -22.92 -7.70
CA THR A 28 -23.83 -23.37 -8.60
C THR A 28 -24.39 -23.48 -10.02
N PRO A 29 -23.86 -22.79 -11.03
CA PRO A 29 -24.11 -23.16 -12.41
C PRO A 29 -23.35 -24.46 -12.70
N SER A 30 -24.05 -25.48 -13.16
CA SER A 30 -23.45 -26.73 -13.64
C SER A 30 -22.54 -26.42 -14.83
N ILE A 31 -21.24 -26.63 -14.69
CA ILE A 31 -20.33 -26.62 -15.85
C ILE A 31 -20.39 -28.02 -16.45
N ASN A 32 -21.30 -28.22 -17.39
CA ASN A 32 -21.20 -29.31 -18.35
C ASN A 32 -19.95 -29.09 -19.18
N ALA A 33 -19.21 -30.18 -19.39
CA ALA A 33 -18.03 -30.21 -20.23
C ALA A 33 -18.31 -29.76 -21.67
N VAL A 34 -17.22 -29.37 -22.33
CA VAL A 34 -17.03 -29.13 -23.77
C VAL A 34 -17.23 -27.69 -24.23
N GLY A 35 -16.08 -27.02 -24.41
CA GLY A 35 -15.89 -25.95 -25.39
C GLY A 35 -16.25 -24.55 -24.91
N ASN A 36 -15.28 -23.83 -24.35
CA ASN A 36 -15.06 -22.46 -24.82
C ASN A 36 -13.68 -21.92 -24.43
N ILE A 37 -12.95 -21.50 -25.45
CA ILE A 37 -11.78 -20.63 -25.39
C ILE A 37 -12.27 -19.30 -24.79
N ILE A 38 -11.90 -18.94 -23.56
CA ILE A 38 -12.05 -17.56 -23.08
C ILE A 38 -10.74 -17.11 -22.43
N ALA A 39 -10.19 -16.11 -23.11
CA ALA A 39 -9.19 -15.12 -22.73
C ALA A 39 -8.67 -15.20 -21.29
N ALA A 40 -7.33 -15.15 -21.18
CA ALA A 40 -6.66 -14.59 -20.03
C ALA A 40 -7.35 -13.26 -19.69
N ASP A 41 -8.17 -13.32 -18.66
CA ASP A 41 -8.87 -12.22 -18.05
C ASP A 41 -7.83 -11.13 -17.79
N SER A 42 -7.98 -10.00 -18.48
CA SER A 42 -7.16 -8.82 -18.26
C SER A 42 -7.43 -8.37 -16.83
N VAL A 43 -6.61 -8.82 -15.88
CA VAL A 43 -6.57 -8.24 -14.53
C VAL A 43 -6.37 -6.75 -14.76
N ASN A 44 -7.43 -5.97 -14.55
CA ASN A 44 -7.34 -4.53 -14.69
C ASN A 44 -6.46 -4.04 -13.55
N VAL A 45 -5.17 -3.93 -13.82
CA VAL A 45 -4.14 -3.52 -12.86
C VAL A 45 -4.43 -2.11 -12.34
N ASN A 46 -5.19 -1.32 -13.10
CA ASN A 46 -5.54 0.08 -12.85
C ASN A 46 -6.91 0.23 -12.16
N THR A 47 -7.23 -0.62 -11.18
CA THR A 47 -8.38 -0.31 -10.31
C THR A 47 -8.09 0.94 -9.47
N PRO A 48 -9.09 1.77 -9.15
CA PRO A 48 -8.90 2.90 -8.25
C PRO A 48 -8.23 2.51 -6.92
N THR A 49 -8.54 1.33 -6.39
CA THR A 49 -7.91 0.79 -5.18
C THR A 49 -6.42 0.52 -5.35
N ASN A 50 -6.01 -0.14 -6.44
CA ASN A 50 -4.60 -0.40 -6.72
C ASN A 50 -3.82 0.90 -6.93
N ASN A 51 -4.41 1.86 -7.65
CA ASN A 51 -3.80 3.16 -7.91
C ASN A 51 -3.56 3.92 -6.60
N LYS A 52 -4.53 3.94 -5.67
CA LYS A 52 -4.35 4.51 -4.32
C LYS A 52 -3.20 3.82 -3.59
N GLN A 53 -3.15 2.50 -3.60
CA GLN A 53 -2.10 1.74 -2.91
C GLN A 53 -0.72 2.03 -3.49
N LEU A 54 -0.59 2.20 -4.81
CA LEU A 54 0.66 2.56 -5.45
C LEU A 54 1.16 3.93 -4.97
N VAL A 55 0.28 4.94 -4.94
CA VAL A 55 0.63 6.29 -4.47
C VAL A 55 0.98 6.30 -2.99
N LEU A 56 0.26 5.55 -2.15
CA LEU A 56 0.59 5.42 -0.73
C LEU A 56 1.96 4.79 -0.50
N LYS A 57 2.30 3.74 -1.26
CA LYS A 57 3.62 3.10 -1.22
C LYS A 57 4.73 4.05 -1.66
N LEU A 58 4.47 4.92 -2.64
CA LEU A 58 5.43 5.93 -3.07
C LEU A 58 5.74 6.90 -1.93
N TYR A 59 4.73 7.49 -1.29
CA TYR A 59 4.97 8.41 -0.15
C TYR A 59 5.62 7.73 1.04
N GLN A 60 5.29 6.45 1.30
CA GLN A 60 6.00 5.66 2.30
C GLN A 60 7.50 5.53 1.96
N ALA A 61 7.83 5.12 0.73
CA ALA A 61 9.21 4.98 0.29
C ALA A 61 10.00 6.30 0.36
N LEU A 62 9.36 7.43 0.03
CA LEU A 62 9.95 8.76 0.15
C LEU A 62 10.23 9.14 1.62
N ASN A 63 9.28 8.90 2.52
CA ASN A 63 9.45 9.16 3.96
C ASN A 63 10.51 8.26 4.60
N ASP A 64 10.63 7.01 4.13
CA ASP A 64 11.63 6.05 4.59
C ASP A 64 13.01 6.27 3.94
N THR A 65 13.18 7.29 3.10
CA THR A 65 14.39 7.54 2.29
C THR A 65 14.81 6.34 1.41
N ASN A 66 13.87 5.47 1.07
CA ASN A 66 14.10 4.29 0.25
C ASN A 66 14.01 4.65 -1.24
N TRP A 67 15.02 5.35 -1.73
CA TRP A 67 15.10 5.86 -3.11
C TRP A 67 15.06 4.77 -4.16
N ALA A 68 15.65 3.61 -3.87
CA ALA A 68 15.63 2.46 -4.76
C ALA A 68 14.19 1.97 -4.96
N LEU A 69 13.42 1.78 -3.88
CA LEU A 69 12.01 1.41 -3.97
C LEU A 69 11.19 2.51 -4.66
N ALA A 70 11.35 3.77 -4.25
CA ALA A 70 10.63 4.90 -4.83
C ALA A 70 10.82 4.96 -6.36
N ARG A 71 12.05 4.73 -6.84
CA ARG A 71 12.34 4.68 -8.28
C ARG A 71 11.60 3.56 -9.01
N THR A 72 11.41 2.40 -8.39
CA THR A 72 10.67 1.26 -9.00
C THR A 72 9.17 1.49 -9.11
N LEU A 73 8.61 2.43 -8.32
CA LEU A 73 7.18 2.75 -8.31
C LEU A 73 6.79 3.78 -9.37
N ILE A 74 7.76 4.27 -10.14
CA ILE A 74 7.63 5.38 -11.07
C ILE A 74 8.08 4.95 -12.46
N ASP A 75 7.30 5.31 -13.48
CA ASP A 75 7.64 5.02 -14.87
C ASP A 75 8.96 5.70 -15.31
N LYS A 76 9.64 5.15 -16.32
CA LYS A 76 10.87 5.71 -16.88
C LYS A 76 10.68 7.12 -17.49
N ASP A 77 9.48 7.42 -17.97
CA ASP A 77 9.15 8.69 -18.64
C ASP A 77 8.42 9.67 -17.69
N PHE A 78 8.46 9.41 -16.37
CA PHE A 78 7.80 10.25 -15.37
C PHE A 78 8.16 11.74 -15.48
N LYS A 79 7.13 12.57 -15.33
CA LYS A 79 7.20 14.02 -15.29
C LYS A 79 6.54 14.55 -14.01
N HIS A 80 7.30 15.27 -13.21
CA HIS A 80 6.76 16.05 -12.11
C HIS A 80 6.37 17.44 -12.60
N HIS A 81 5.08 17.66 -12.80
CA HIS A 81 4.52 18.96 -13.17
C HIS A 81 4.25 19.81 -11.93
N PHE A 82 4.69 21.06 -11.94
CA PHE A 82 4.47 21.99 -10.82
C PHE A 82 4.24 23.43 -11.32
N VAL A 83 3.58 24.22 -10.46
CA VAL A 83 3.34 25.64 -10.70
C VAL A 83 4.59 26.44 -10.34
N LYS A 84 4.95 27.40 -11.18
CA LYS A 84 5.95 28.44 -10.91
C LYS A 84 5.31 29.82 -11.08
N GLY A 85 5.99 30.88 -10.61
CA GLY A 85 5.42 32.23 -10.53
C GLY A 85 4.68 32.74 -11.77
N THR A 86 5.12 32.39 -12.98
CA THR A 86 4.50 32.83 -14.25
C THR A 86 3.88 31.71 -15.09
N GLY A 87 3.71 30.49 -14.56
CA GLY A 87 3.11 29.39 -15.31
C GLY A 87 3.43 28.01 -14.77
N PHE A 88 3.68 27.06 -15.66
CA PHE A 88 3.98 25.66 -15.31
C PHE A 88 5.41 25.29 -15.73
N ALA A 89 5.96 24.31 -15.04
CA ALA A 89 7.19 23.63 -15.43
C ALA A 89 7.06 22.12 -15.15
N ASP A 90 7.94 21.34 -15.76
CA ASP A 90 8.12 19.94 -15.43
C ASP A 90 9.60 19.62 -15.22
N VAL A 91 9.86 18.61 -14.39
CA VAL A 91 11.17 17.99 -14.23
C VAL A 91 11.04 16.47 -14.32
N PRO A 92 12.09 15.75 -14.77
CA PRO A 92 12.13 14.29 -14.67
C PRO A 92 12.25 13.84 -13.22
N TRP A 93 12.18 12.52 -12.98
CA TRP A 93 12.36 11.92 -11.65
C TRP A 93 13.59 12.46 -10.90
N SER A 94 14.73 12.60 -11.56
CA SER A 94 15.96 13.10 -10.93
C SER A 94 15.82 14.51 -10.36
N GLY A 95 15.06 15.39 -11.02
CA GLY A 95 14.79 16.73 -10.51
C GLY A 95 13.83 16.72 -9.32
N PHE A 96 12.80 15.87 -9.35
CA PHE A 96 11.91 15.67 -8.20
C PHE A 96 12.67 15.11 -6.99
N GLU A 97 13.48 14.07 -7.18
CA GLU A 97 14.30 13.47 -6.13
C GLU A 97 15.29 14.49 -5.53
N GLN A 98 15.97 15.27 -6.37
CA GLN A 98 16.85 16.33 -5.92
C GLN A 98 16.09 17.36 -5.05
N GLY A 99 14.90 17.80 -5.50
CA GLY A 99 14.03 18.69 -4.74
C GLY A 99 13.70 18.14 -3.34
N TYR A 100 13.28 16.87 -3.28
CA TYR A 100 12.95 16.21 -2.02
C TYR A 100 14.16 16.10 -1.08
N ARG A 101 15.34 15.76 -1.62
CA ARG A 101 16.59 15.70 -0.85
C ARG A 101 17.00 17.06 -0.30
N MET A 102 16.79 18.14 -1.04
CA MET A 102 17.02 19.51 -0.53
C MET A 102 16.08 19.84 0.63
N SER A 103 14.82 19.39 0.59
CA SER A 103 13.92 19.50 1.76
C SER A 103 14.47 18.72 2.96
N GLN A 104 14.99 17.52 2.76
CA GLN A 104 15.62 16.75 3.85
C GLN A 104 16.91 17.36 4.39
N GLN A 105 17.66 18.08 3.57
CA GLN A 105 18.84 18.82 4.03
C GLN A 105 18.45 19.97 4.96
N ALA A 106 17.40 20.72 4.61
CA ALA A 106 16.90 21.82 5.44
C ALA A 106 16.13 21.32 6.68
N PHE A 107 15.42 20.19 6.53
CA PHE A 107 14.58 19.58 7.56
C PHE A 107 14.93 18.08 7.68
N PRO A 108 15.88 17.68 8.56
CA PRO A 108 16.35 16.29 8.62
C PRO A 108 15.28 15.23 8.96
N ASP A 109 14.18 15.66 9.57
CA ASP A 109 12.98 14.88 9.89
C ASP A 109 11.82 15.13 8.90
N TRP A 110 12.09 15.67 7.71
CA TRP A 110 11.09 15.96 6.69
C TRP A 110 10.22 14.74 6.35
N LYS A 111 8.90 14.93 6.42
CA LYS A 111 7.89 13.92 6.07
C LYS A 111 6.71 14.54 5.32
N LEU A 112 6.17 13.77 4.38
CA LEU A 112 4.89 14.03 3.72
C LEU A 112 3.87 12.99 4.18
N THR A 113 2.84 13.41 4.90
CA THR A 113 1.76 12.53 5.37
C THR A 113 0.51 12.69 4.49
N PRO A 114 0.05 11.63 3.81
CA PRO A 114 -1.25 11.64 3.13
C PRO A 114 -2.40 11.83 4.12
N ILE A 115 -3.18 12.90 3.95
CA ILE A 115 -4.37 13.21 4.76
C ILE A 115 -5.63 12.68 4.09
N GLN A 116 -5.71 12.83 2.77
CA GLN A 116 -6.83 12.33 1.98
C GLN A 116 -6.32 11.81 0.63
N VAL A 117 -6.83 10.65 0.21
CA VAL A 117 -6.50 10.04 -1.08
C VAL A 117 -7.77 9.65 -1.82
N VAL A 118 -8.00 10.29 -2.96
CA VAL A 118 -9.14 10.04 -3.85
C VAL A 118 -8.61 9.49 -5.16
N ALA A 119 -9.27 8.47 -5.71
CA ALA A 119 -8.91 7.90 -7.01
C ALA A 119 -10.16 7.70 -7.84
N GLU A 120 -10.04 8.02 -9.12
CA GLU A 120 -11.09 7.93 -10.12
C GLU A 120 -10.44 7.56 -11.46
N GLY A 121 -10.89 6.46 -12.06
CA GLY A 121 -10.22 5.87 -13.21
C GLY A 121 -8.73 5.62 -12.91
N GLU A 122 -7.87 6.21 -13.73
CA GLU A 122 -6.40 6.09 -13.65
C GLU A 122 -5.73 7.17 -12.80
N TYR A 123 -6.50 8.14 -12.29
CA TYR A 123 -5.95 9.29 -11.58
C TYR A 123 -6.09 9.13 -10.07
N VAL A 124 -5.09 9.64 -9.35
CA VAL A 124 -5.09 9.72 -7.89
C VAL A 124 -4.75 11.15 -7.49
N SER A 125 -5.60 11.73 -6.65
CA SER A 125 -5.33 13.01 -5.98
C SER A 125 -5.05 12.76 -4.51
N THR A 126 -3.99 13.39 -3.99
CA THR A 126 -3.58 13.27 -2.59
C THR A 126 -3.44 14.65 -1.96
N LEU A 127 -4.16 14.88 -0.87
CA LEU A 127 -3.87 15.99 0.04
C LEU A 127 -2.78 15.55 1.01
N LEU A 128 -1.68 16.30 1.08
CA LEU A 128 -0.53 16.01 1.93
C LEU A 128 -0.36 17.06 3.04
N SER A 129 0.09 16.63 4.21
CA SER A 129 0.67 17.48 5.24
C SER A 129 2.19 17.29 5.25
N GLY A 130 2.93 18.33 4.88
CA GLY A 130 4.38 18.38 5.00
C GLY A 130 4.80 18.88 6.38
N GLN A 131 5.74 18.18 7.02
CA GLN A 131 6.24 18.52 8.36
C GLN A 131 7.75 18.29 8.43
N GLY A 132 8.43 19.14 9.19
CA GLY A 132 9.86 19.01 9.47
C GLY A 132 10.35 20.15 10.36
N THR A 133 11.45 19.91 11.05
CA THR A 133 12.14 20.82 11.95
C THR A 133 13.35 21.41 11.24
N HIS A 134 13.32 22.73 11.00
CA HIS A 134 14.46 23.43 10.40
C HIS A 134 15.58 23.55 11.42
N LEU A 135 16.78 23.06 11.10
CA LEU A 135 17.91 23.09 12.04
C LEU A 135 18.92 24.22 11.79
N GLY A 136 18.73 25.03 10.74
CA GLY A 136 19.58 26.19 10.45
C GLY A 136 20.34 26.07 9.14
#